data_AF-A0A0N4YFA5-F1
#
_entry.id   AF-A0A0N4YFA5-F1
#
_cell.length_a   1.000
_cell.length_b   1.000
_cell.length_c   1.000
_cell.angle_alpha   90.00
_cell.angle_beta   90.00
_cell.angle_gamma   90.00
#
_symmetry.space_group_name_H-M   'P 1'
#
loop_
_entity.id
_entity.type
_entity.pdbx_description
1 polymer ?
#
loop_
_entity_poly.entity_id
_entity_poly.type
_entity_poly.pdbx_seq_one_letter_code
_entity_poly.pdbx_strand_id
1 'polypeptide(L)'
;MRTKHAEDPKKFMESEVELDTAIQEMHVLATQPDLYDCFVEAGGPSLMLTLLSHENSDILGATVNLLQELTDVDILNEGEEGAARLIESLATGRIVESFLTAFEKLDEKVKDDADAVHNALSVVENMIDFRPETAEDCVNQNLFIWLLSRACQKGQFDANKMYASELVALLLQLSESAKRKLTEKVDGIDMLLRALAVYKRHDPENLDEREHMENLFDALCAALMLPANRGKFLDDEGLQLMNLMLRERKQSRESALKVLDHATTGPEGKDNCNKFVEILGSSFSYLLFN
;
A
#
# COMPACT_ATOMS: atom_id res chain seq x y z
N MET A 1 13.47 -32.14 3.01
CA MET A 1 13.16 -33.16 1.97
C MET A 1 13.30 -32.60 0.57
N ARG A 2 12.81 -31.39 0.28
CA ARG A 2 12.94 -30.72 -1.05
C ARG A 2 14.37 -30.75 -1.64
N THR A 3 15.42 -30.37 -0.90
CA THR A 3 16.81 -30.39 -1.42
C THR A 3 17.28 -31.78 -1.86
N LYS A 4 16.77 -32.85 -1.24
CA LYS A 4 17.13 -34.24 -1.57
C LYS A 4 16.31 -34.82 -2.73
N HIS A 5 15.14 -34.26 -3.01
CA HIS A 5 14.16 -34.79 -3.96
C HIS A 5 13.52 -33.68 -4.83
N ALA A 6 14.33 -32.72 -5.29
CA ALA A 6 13.82 -31.52 -5.99
C ALA A 6 12.94 -31.84 -7.22
N GLU A 7 13.27 -32.92 -7.94
CA GLU A 7 12.55 -33.37 -9.14
C GLU A 7 11.39 -34.34 -8.87
N ASP A 8 11.10 -34.68 -7.61
CA ASP A 8 10.06 -35.66 -7.25
C ASP A 8 9.15 -35.14 -6.13
N PRO A 9 8.14 -34.31 -6.48
CA PRO A 9 7.21 -33.72 -5.52
C PRO A 9 6.53 -34.70 -4.57
N LYS A 10 6.27 -35.92 -5.05
CA LYS A 10 5.60 -36.96 -4.25
C LYS A 10 6.40 -37.36 -3.01
N LYS A 11 7.73 -37.19 -3.02
CA LYS A 11 8.60 -37.58 -1.90
C LYS A 11 8.70 -36.54 -0.78
N PHE A 12 8.25 -35.31 -1.01
CA PHE A 12 8.25 -34.27 0.01
C PHE A 12 6.86 -33.71 0.33
N MET A 13 5.84 -34.09 -0.44
CA MET A 13 4.45 -33.69 -0.21
C MET A 13 3.95 -33.98 1.21
N GLU A 14 4.21 -35.19 1.74
CA GLU A 14 3.78 -35.55 3.09
C GLU A 14 4.41 -34.63 4.15
N SER A 15 5.70 -34.31 4.02
CA SER A 15 6.36 -33.37 4.93
C SER A 15 5.86 -31.92 4.78
N GLU A 16 5.30 -31.53 3.64
CA GLU A 16 4.70 -30.21 3.46
C GLU A 16 3.31 -30.14 4.06
N VAL A 17 2.53 -31.22 3.98
CA VAL A 17 1.24 -31.31 4.67
C VAL A 17 1.44 -31.27 6.19
N GLU A 18 2.46 -31.95 6.71
CA GLU A 18 2.82 -31.87 8.13
C GLU A 18 3.27 -30.46 8.54
N LEU A 19 4.05 -29.77 7.69
CA LEU A 19 4.47 -28.40 7.94
C LEU A 19 3.29 -27.43 7.94
N ASP A 20 2.39 -27.54 6.95
CA ASP A 20 1.17 -26.75 6.89
C ASP A 20 0.31 -26.96 8.15
N THR A 21 0.10 -28.22 8.55
CA THR A 21 -0.64 -28.56 9.78
C THR A 21 -0.01 -27.90 11.01
N ALA A 22 1.32 -27.91 11.12
CA ALA A 22 2.02 -27.26 12.22
C ALA A 22 1.84 -25.73 12.20
N ILE A 23 1.82 -25.09 11.03
CA ILE A 23 1.53 -23.66 10.89
C ILE A 23 0.09 -23.37 11.35
N GLN A 24 -0.88 -24.18 10.92
CA GLN A 24 -2.29 -24.06 11.33
C GLN A 24 -2.47 -24.19 12.85
N GLU A 25 -1.76 -25.12 13.49
CA GLU A 25 -1.79 -25.29 14.96
C GLU A 25 -1.23 -24.08 15.72
N MET A 26 -0.33 -23.30 15.11
CA MET A 26 0.26 -22.11 15.74
C MET A 26 -0.71 -20.93 15.87
N HIS A 27 -1.84 -20.93 15.15
CA HIS A 27 -2.86 -19.88 15.28
C HIS A 27 -3.39 -19.73 16.71
N VAL A 28 -3.32 -20.78 17.52
CA VAL A 28 -3.68 -20.71 18.96
C VAL A 28 -2.86 -19.66 19.71
N LEU A 29 -1.65 -19.31 19.26
CA LEU A 29 -0.81 -18.28 19.87
C LEU A 29 -1.48 -16.91 19.85
N ALA A 30 -2.23 -16.58 18.79
CA ALA A 30 -2.96 -15.32 18.67
C ALA A 30 -4.01 -15.17 19.81
N THR A 31 -4.48 -16.28 20.37
CA THR A 31 -5.41 -16.29 21.52
C THR A 31 -4.72 -16.15 22.88
N GLN A 32 -3.38 -16.16 22.92
CA GLN A 32 -2.57 -16.09 24.13
C GLN A 32 -1.38 -15.13 23.94
N PRO A 33 -1.61 -13.81 23.86
CA PRO A 33 -0.56 -12.81 23.58
C PRO A 33 0.55 -12.79 24.64
N ASP A 34 0.24 -13.18 25.87
CA ASP A 34 1.20 -13.38 26.97
C ASP A 34 2.34 -14.35 26.62
N LEU A 35 2.15 -15.24 25.64
CA LEU A 35 3.17 -16.21 25.19
C LEU A 35 4.04 -15.70 24.04
N TYR A 36 3.82 -14.48 23.53
CA TYR A 36 4.60 -13.94 22.42
C TYR A 36 6.08 -13.83 22.77
N ASP A 37 6.41 -13.53 24.03
CA ASP A 37 7.79 -13.52 24.51
C ASP A 37 8.46 -14.90 24.35
N CYS A 38 7.76 -15.97 24.74
CA CYS A 38 8.26 -17.33 24.57
C CYS A 38 8.43 -17.69 23.09
N PHE A 39 7.49 -17.24 22.24
CA PHE A 39 7.57 -17.45 20.80
C PHE A 39 8.78 -16.75 20.17
N VAL A 40 9.03 -15.50 20.56
CA VAL A 40 10.20 -14.73 20.12
C VAL A 40 11.50 -15.38 20.60
N GLU A 41 11.58 -15.79 21.87
CA GLU A 41 12.76 -16.47 22.43
C GLU A 41 13.05 -17.82 21.79
N ALA A 42 12.00 -18.53 21.35
CA ALA A 42 12.13 -19.77 20.59
C ALA A 42 12.59 -19.55 19.13
N GLY A 43 12.76 -18.30 18.67
CA GLY A 43 13.16 -17.97 17.31
C GLY A 43 12.00 -18.01 16.31
N GLY A 44 10.76 -17.91 16.79
CA GLY A 44 9.54 -17.91 15.99
C GLY A 44 9.54 -16.91 14.82
N PRO A 45 9.84 -15.62 15.05
CA PRO A 45 9.88 -14.62 13.97
C PRO A 45 10.84 -14.99 12.85
N SER A 46 12.04 -15.46 13.18
CA SER A 46 13.04 -15.91 12.19
C SER A 46 12.55 -17.11 11.37
N LEU A 47 11.82 -18.03 12.01
CA LEU A 47 11.19 -19.16 11.32
C LEU A 47 10.13 -18.67 10.33
N MET A 48 9.23 -17.76 10.74
CA MET A 48 8.20 -17.20 9.86
C MET A 48 8.81 -16.52 8.63
N LEU A 49 9.84 -15.69 8.82
CA LEU A 49 10.56 -15.03 7.73
C LEU A 49 11.18 -16.05 6.75
N THR A 50 11.67 -17.18 7.27
CA THR A 50 12.19 -18.27 6.43
C THR A 50 11.09 -18.94 5.62
N LEU A 51 9.90 -19.15 6.22
CA LEU A 51 8.76 -19.77 5.56
C LEU A 51 8.12 -18.86 4.49
N LEU A 52 8.18 -17.53 4.64
CA LEU A 52 7.77 -16.59 3.59
C LEU A 52 8.57 -16.75 2.30
N SER A 53 9.81 -17.27 2.40
CA SER A 53 10.66 -17.55 1.24
C SER A 53 10.43 -18.93 0.62
N HIS A 54 9.47 -19.72 1.12
CA HIS A 54 9.23 -21.09 0.67
C HIS A 54 8.83 -21.15 -0.83
N GLU A 55 9.08 -22.28 -1.47
CA GLU A 55 8.79 -22.50 -2.90
C GLU A 55 7.36 -22.98 -3.16
N ASN A 56 6.66 -23.42 -2.11
CA ASN A 56 5.24 -23.75 -2.16
C ASN A 56 4.44 -22.52 -1.70
N SER A 57 3.61 -21.96 -2.58
CA SER A 57 2.76 -20.80 -2.29
C SER A 57 1.72 -21.08 -1.21
N ASP A 58 1.29 -22.34 -1.04
CA ASP A 58 0.35 -22.71 0.03
C ASP A 58 0.97 -22.48 1.42
N ILE A 59 2.23 -22.91 1.60
CA ILE A 59 2.99 -22.72 2.86
C ILE A 59 3.26 -21.23 3.12
N LEU A 60 3.59 -20.50 2.05
CA LEU A 60 3.76 -19.05 2.12
C LEU A 60 2.45 -18.38 2.56
N GLY A 61 1.33 -18.69 1.91
CA GLY A 61 0.01 -18.17 2.23
C GLY A 61 -0.41 -18.49 3.66
N ALA A 62 -0.22 -19.73 4.12
CA ALA A 62 -0.48 -20.14 5.51
C ALA A 62 0.39 -19.34 6.50
N THR A 63 1.66 -19.10 6.19
CA THR A 63 2.56 -18.30 7.02
C THR A 63 2.11 -16.85 7.11
N VAL A 64 1.68 -16.26 5.99
CA VAL A 64 1.17 -14.88 5.96
C VAL A 64 -0.13 -14.78 6.75
N ASN A 65 -1.03 -15.75 6.63
CA ASN A 65 -2.27 -15.78 7.38
C ASN A 65 -2.05 -15.86 8.90
N LEU A 66 -1.11 -16.71 9.34
CA LEU A 66 -0.68 -16.74 10.73
C LEU A 66 -0.10 -15.39 11.20
N LEU A 67 0.77 -14.76 10.39
CA LEU A 67 1.32 -13.45 10.72
C LEU A 67 0.23 -12.38 10.83
N GLN A 68 -0.78 -12.42 9.96
CA GLN A 68 -1.90 -11.49 9.99
C GLN A 68 -2.67 -11.58 11.31
N GLU A 69 -2.99 -12.79 11.78
CA GLU A 69 -3.63 -12.97 13.09
C GLU A 69 -2.71 -12.58 14.25
N LEU A 70 -1.42 -12.94 14.20
CA LEU A 70 -0.50 -12.61 15.28
C LEU A 70 -0.27 -11.11 15.44
N THR A 71 -0.48 -10.35 14.36
CA THR A 71 -0.29 -8.90 14.32
C THR A 71 -1.58 -8.12 14.42
N ASP A 72 -2.74 -8.76 14.58
CA ASP A 72 -4.01 -8.04 14.73
C ASP A 72 -3.95 -7.01 15.87
N VAL A 73 -4.41 -5.78 15.61
CA VAL A 73 -4.22 -4.64 16.52
C VAL A 73 -4.94 -4.86 17.86
N ASP A 74 -6.10 -5.51 17.86
CA ASP A 74 -6.81 -5.80 19.11
C ASP A 74 -5.99 -6.79 19.96
N ILE A 75 -5.37 -7.79 19.32
CA ILE A 75 -4.49 -8.77 19.96
C ILE A 75 -3.19 -8.12 20.49
N LEU A 76 -2.56 -7.25 19.69
CA LEU A 76 -1.32 -6.59 20.10
C LEU A 76 -1.50 -5.70 21.35
N ASN A 77 -2.69 -5.12 21.52
CA ASN A 77 -3.02 -4.28 22.68
C ASN A 77 -3.28 -5.08 23.97
N GLU A 78 -3.52 -6.39 23.90
CA GLU A 78 -3.73 -7.23 25.08
C GLU A 78 -2.42 -7.68 25.76
N GLY A 79 -1.32 -7.80 25.00
CA GLY A 79 -0.02 -8.31 25.46
C GLY A 79 1.16 -7.42 25.07
N GLU A 80 1.09 -6.13 25.45
CA GLU A 80 1.94 -5.04 24.89
C GLU A 80 3.45 -5.33 24.90
N GLU A 81 4.02 -5.91 25.97
CA GLU A 81 5.46 -6.20 26.03
C GLU A 81 5.90 -7.29 25.04
N GLY A 82 5.17 -8.42 24.99
CA GLY A 82 5.45 -9.52 24.07
C GLY A 82 5.15 -9.14 22.62
N ALA A 83 4.07 -8.40 22.39
CA ALA A 83 3.70 -7.80 21.12
C ALA A 83 4.81 -6.87 20.59
N ALA A 84 5.31 -5.96 21.41
CA ALA A 84 6.41 -5.07 21.02
C ALA A 84 7.67 -5.85 20.63
N ARG A 85 8.01 -6.92 21.36
CA ARG A 85 9.16 -7.78 21.02
C ARG A 85 8.95 -8.57 19.72
N LEU A 86 7.73 -9.04 19.45
CA LEU A 86 7.37 -9.68 18.19
C LEU A 86 7.54 -8.70 17.02
N ILE A 87 6.89 -7.53 17.08
CA ILE A 87 6.93 -6.52 16.01
C ILE A 87 8.36 -6.05 15.77
N GLU A 88 9.14 -5.78 16.81
CA GLU A 88 10.54 -5.37 16.68
C GLU A 88 11.42 -6.48 16.06
N SER A 89 11.18 -7.75 16.40
CA SER A 89 11.89 -8.88 15.80
C SER A 89 11.54 -9.05 14.31
N LEU A 90 10.28 -8.86 13.91
CA LEU A 90 9.86 -8.91 12.50
C LEU A 90 10.43 -7.74 11.70
N ALA A 91 10.39 -6.53 12.27
CA ALA A 91 10.97 -5.33 11.66
C ALA A 91 12.50 -5.47 11.47
N THR A 92 13.22 -5.89 12.51
CA THR A 92 14.66 -6.18 12.45
C THR A 92 14.98 -7.25 11.40
N GLY A 93 14.11 -8.25 11.29
CA GLY A 93 14.18 -9.31 10.29
C GLY A 93 13.80 -8.89 8.87
N ARG A 94 13.46 -7.61 8.63
CA ARG A 94 13.11 -7.06 7.31
C ARG A 94 11.90 -7.77 6.69
N ILE A 95 10.84 -7.94 7.48
CA ILE A 95 9.58 -8.54 7.01
C ILE A 95 9.00 -7.86 5.76
N VAL A 96 9.11 -6.53 5.66
CA VAL A 96 8.63 -5.75 4.50
C VAL A 96 9.32 -6.19 3.20
N GLU A 97 10.65 -6.36 3.21
CA GLU A 97 11.39 -6.89 2.05
C GLU A 97 11.06 -8.36 1.78
N SER A 98 10.78 -9.14 2.84
CA SER A 98 10.35 -10.53 2.70
C SER A 98 9.00 -10.64 1.99
N PHE A 99 8.05 -9.74 2.28
CA PHE A 99 6.77 -9.67 1.56
C PHE A 99 6.95 -9.30 0.10
N LEU A 100 7.83 -8.35 -0.24
CA LEU A 100 8.11 -8.05 -1.64
C LEU A 100 8.65 -9.28 -2.40
N THR A 101 9.56 -10.02 -1.77
CA THR A 101 10.08 -11.27 -2.35
C THR A 101 8.98 -12.32 -2.50
N ALA A 102 8.05 -12.40 -1.54
CA ALA A 102 6.90 -13.28 -1.61
C ALA A 102 5.95 -12.90 -2.77
N PHE A 103 5.68 -11.60 -2.97
CA PHE A 103 4.79 -11.13 -4.04
C PHE A 103 5.29 -11.48 -5.45
N GLU A 104 6.60 -11.64 -5.66
CA GLU A 104 7.15 -12.11 -6.94
C GLU A 104 6.75 -13.55 -7.29
N LYS A 105 6.38 -14.35 -6.28
CA LYS A 105 6.01 -15.76 -6.44
C LYS A 105 4.50 -15.99 -6.54
N LEU A 106 3.68 -15.01 -6.16
CA LEU A 106 2.23 -15.11 -6.10
C LEU A 106 1.58 -14.63 -7.41
N ASP A 107 0.56 -15.36 -7.89
CA ASP A 107 -0.28 -14.92 -9.01
C ASP A 107 -1.65 -14.49 -8.50
N GLU A 108 -1.90 -13.18 -8.42
CA GLU A 108 -3.19 -12.61 -7.96
C GLU A 108 -4.42 -13.01 -8.82
N LYS A 109 -4.24 -13.76 -9.91
CA LYS A 109 -5.35 -14.42 -10.63
C LYS A 109 -5.84 -15.69 -9.92
N VAL A 110 -4.99 -16.29 -9.08
CA VAL A 110 -5.33 -17.37 -8.17
C VAL A 110 -5.86 -16.73 -6.88
N LYS A 111 -7.05 -17.16 -6.45
CA LYS A 111 -7.73 -16.54 -5.31
C LYS A 111 -6.88 -16.61 -4.03
N ASP A 112 -6.33 -17.78 -3.72
CA ASP A 112 -5.58 -18.01 -2.49
C ASP A 112 -4.28 -17.16 -2.45
N ASP A 113 -3.63 -16.99 -3.61
CA ASP A 113 -2.48 -16.10 -3.76
C ASP A 113 -2.86 -14.62 -3.61
N ALA A 114 -4.01 -14.21 -4.15
CA ALA A 114 -4.53 -12.85 -3.97
C ALA A 114 -4.89 -12.56 -2.50
N ASP A 115 -5.48 -13.54 -1.80
CA ASP A 115 -5.80 -13.48 -0.38
C ASP A 115 -4.50 -13.42 0.46
N ALA A 116 -3.43 -14.11 0.05
CA ALA A 116 -2.12 -14.01 0.69
C ALA A 116 -1.48 -12.62 0.52
N VAL A 117 -1.57 -12.00 -0.67
CA VAL A 117 -1.14 -10.60 -0.86
C VAL A 117 -1.94 -9.68 0.06
N HIS A 118 -3.25 -9.83 0.12
CA HIS A 118 -4.13 -9.04 0.98
C HIS A 118 -3.73 -9.12 2.46
N ASN A 119 -3.54 -10.34 2.97
CA ASN A 119 -3.14 -10.57 4.36
C ASN A 119 -1.76 -9.98 4.66
N ALA A 120 -0.81 -10.02 3.72
CA ALA A 120 0.50 -9.40 3.89
C ALA A 120 0.41 -7.87 3.99
N LEU A 121 -0.49 -7.24 3.22
CA LEU A 121 -0.76 -5.81 3.33
C LEU A 121 -1.38 -5.47 4.70
N SER A 122 -2.28 -6.31 5.21
CA SER A 122 -2.84 -6.16 6.56
C SER A 122 -1.80 -6.29 7.66
N VAL A 123 -0.85 -7.22 7.55
CA VAL A 123 0.29 -7.29 8.49
C VAL A 123 1.07 -5.96 8.51
N VAL A 124 1.33 -5.38 7.33
CA VAL A 124 2.05 -4.10 7.23
C VAL A 124 1.25 -2.96 7.86
N GLU A 125 -0.06 -2.89 7.61
CA GLU A 125 -0.95 -1.90 8.23
C GLU A 125 -0.92 -2.01 9.75
N ASN A 126 -1.17 -3.21 10.28
CA ASN A 126 -1.16 -3.46 11.72
C ASN A 126 0.18 -3.08 12.36
N MET A 127 1.29 -3.38 11.68
CA MET A 127 2.63 -2.98 12.13
C MET A 127 2.84 -1.46 12.10
N ILE A 128 2.24 -0.73 11.16
CA ILE A 128 2.29 0.74 11.13
C ILE A 128 1.47 1.32 12.28
N ASP A 129 0.28 0.76 12.56
CA ASP A 129 -0.59 1.20 13.65
C ASP A 129 0.09 1.00 15.01
N PHE A 130 0.75 -0.14 15.22
CA PHE A 130 1.46 -0.43 16.46
C PHE A 130 2.82 0.28 16.56
N ARG A 131 3.56 0.36 15.45
CA ARG A 131 4.91 0.95 15.35
C ARG A 131 5.00 1.85 14.11
N PRO A 132 4.69 3.16 14.23
CA PRO A 132 4.65 4.09 13.10
C PRO A 132 5.96 4.19 12.28
N GLU A 133 7.11 3.85 12.87
CA GLU A 133 8.41 3.77 12.18
C GLU A 133 8.41 2.76 11.02
N THR A 134 7.51 1.78 11.05
CA THR A 134 7.31 0.81 9.94
C THR A 134 6.96 1.52 8.63
N ALA A 135 6.38 2.73 8.67
CA ALA A 135 6.15 3.53 7.47
C ALA A 135 7.46 3.88 6.74
N GLU A 136 8.53 4.21 7.47
CA GLU A 136 9.85 4.46 6.87
C GLU A 136 10.49 3.17 6.38
N ASP A 137 10.27 2.05 7.07
CA ASP A 137 10.71 0.73 6.60
C ASP A 137 10.07 0.39 5.23
N CYS A 138 8.78 0.68 5.05
CA CYS A 138 8.07 0.51 3.78
C CYS A 138 8.71 1.30 2.62
N VAL A 139 9.19 2.51 2.89
CA VAL A 139 9.86 3.35 1.87
C VAL A 139 11.28 2.85 1.60
N ASN A 140 12.04 2.53 2.65
CA ASN A 140 13.44 2.12 2.57
C ASN A 140 13.61 0.73 1.94
N GLN A 141 12.66 -0.17 2.18
CA GLN A 141 12.63 -1.52 1.66
C GLN A 141 11.86 -1.63 0.33
N ASN A 142 11.49 -0.50 -0.29
CA ASN A 142 10.81 -0.36 -1.59
C ASN A 142 9.36 -0.85 -1.70
N LEU A 143 8.71 -1.22 -0.59
CA LEU A 143 7.28 -1.58 -0.61
C LEU A 143 6.42 -0.43 -1.12
N PHE A 144 6.75 0.81 -0.75
CA PHE A 144 6.05 2.00 -1.24
C PHE A 144 6.01 2.08 -2.78
N ILE A 145 7.09 1.72 -3.48
CA ILE A 145 7.14 1.76 -4.95
C ILE A 145 6.25 0.67 -5.55
N TRP A 146 6.24 -0.52 -4.94
CA TRP A 146 5.37 -1.62 -5.35
C TRP A 146 3.90 -1.24 -5.18
N LEU A 147 3.54 -0.71 -4.00
CA LEU A 147 2.18 -0.23 -3.69
C LEU A 147 1.72 0.86 -4.65
N LEU A 148 2.57 1.84 -4.94
CA LEU A 148 2.26 2.91 -5.91
C LEU A 148 2.00 2.34 -7.31
N SER A 149 2.82 1.37 -7.73
CA SER A 149 2.65 0.70 -9.02
C SER A 149 1.36 -0.13 -9.06
N ARG A 150 1.03 -0.83 -7.98
CA ARG A 150 -0.18 -1.64 -7.84
C ARG A 150 -1.44 -0.78 -7.83
N ALA A 151 -1.46 0.28 -7.02
CA ALA A 151 -2.55 1.24 -6.93
C ALA A 151 -2.81 1.93 -8.28
N CYS A 152 -1.76 2.32 -9.00
CA CYS A 152 -1.87 3.01 -10.30
C CYS A 152 -1.95 2.06 -11.50
N GLN A 153 -2.05 0.74 -11.28
CA GLN A 153 -2.07 -0.24 -12.35
C GLN A 153 -3.25 -0.02 -13.29
N LYS A 154 -3.01 -0.14 -14.60
CA LYS A 154 -4.07 -0.13 -15.61
C LYS A 154 -4.74 -1.49 -15.66
N GLY A 155 -6.07 -1.51 -15.80
CA GLY A 155 -6.82 -2.75 -15.97
C GLY A 155 -8.03 -2.79 -15.06
N GLN A 156 -8.47 -4.02 -14.79
CA GLN A 156 -9.62 -4.30 -13.93
C GLN A 156 -9.34 -3.83 -12.49
N PHE A 157 -10.38 -3.33 -11.84
CA PHE A 157 -10.37 -2.99 -10.42
C PHE A 157 -10.55 -4.25 -9.57
N ASP A 158 -9.83 -4.33 -8.46
CA ASP A 158 -9.84 -5.45 -7.52
C ASP A 158 -9.52 -4.97 -6.10
N ALA A 159 -9.76 -5.82 -5.09
CA ALA A 159 -9.61 -5.46 -3.68
C ALA A 159 -8.17 -5.10 -3.29
N ASN A 160 -7.16 -5.79 -3.84
CA ASN A 160 -5.76 -5.50 -3.54
C ASN A 160 -5.31 -4.17 -4.17
N LYS A 161 -5.90 -3.76 -5.30
CA LYS A 161 -5.70 -2.43 -5.87
C LYS A 161 -6.22 -1.33 -4.96
N MET A 162 -7.42 -1.53 -4.39
CA MET A 162 -8.01 -0.62 -3.41
C MET A 162 -7.12 -0.52 -2.18
N TYR A 163 -6.74 -1.66 -1.61
CA TYR A 163 -5.92 -1.70 -0.40
C TYR A 163 -4.53 -1.08 -0.62
N ALA A 164 -3.91 -1.33 -1.78
CA ALA A 164 -2.66 -0.67 -2.15
C ALA A 164 -2.80 0.85 -2.22
N SER A 165 -3.93 1.39 -2.70
CA SER A 165 -4.14 2.84 -2.72
C SER A 165 -4.32 3.46 -1.35
N GLU A 166 -4.96 2.75 -0.43
CA GLU A 166 -5.09 3.16 0.97
C GLU A 166 -3.73 3.23 1.65
N LEU A 167 -2.92 2.18 1.55
CA LEU A 167 -1.56 2.17 2.10
C LEU A 167 -0.66 3.24 1.45
N VAL A 168 -0.80 3.53 0.15
CA VAL A 168 -0.08 4.65 -0.49
C VAL A 168 -0.47 5.99 0.15
N ALA A 169 -1.77 6.21 0.37
CA ALA A 169 -2.25 7.43 1.02
C ALA A 169 -1.72 7.54 2.46
N LEU A 170 -1.81 6.46 3.25
CA LEU A 170 -1.29 6.37 4.61
C LEU A 170 0.22 6.66 4.66
N LEU A 171 1.02 5.97 3.86
CA LEU A 171 2.46 6.16 3.82
C LEU A 171 2.85 7.59 3.42
N LEU A 172 2.12 8.20 2.48
CA LEU A 172 2.36 9.60 2.12
C LEU A 172 1.92 10.58 3.21
N GLN A 173 0.97 10.25 4.06
CA GLN A 173 0.62 11.07 5.21
C GLN A 173 1.71 11.01 6.29
N LEU A 174 2.22 9.81 6.57
CA LEU A 174 3.16 9.56 7.67
C LEU A 174 4.62 9.85 7.33
N SER A 175 5.05 9.64 6.08
CA SER A 175 6.47 9.69 5.69
C SER A 175 6.79 10.83 4.73
N GLU A 176 7.73 11.69 5.13
CA GLU A 176 8.33 12.67 4.20
C GLU A 176 9.20 11.98 3.14
N SER A 177 9.88 10.88 3.51
CA SER A 177 10.66 10.07 2.58
C SER A 177 9.79 9.51 1.45
N ALA A 178 8.57 9.07 1.74
CA ALA A 178 7.60 8.65 0.72
C ALA A 178 7.28 9.79 -0.26
N LYS A 179 7.02 11.01 0.25
CA LYS A 179 6.74 12.19 -0.58
C LYS A 179 7.92 12.53 -1.49
N ARG A 180 9.16 12.43 -0.99
CA ARG A 180 10.38 12.66 -1.78
C ARG A 180 10.56 11.59 -2.85
N LYS A 181 10.31 10.33 -2.50
CA LYS A 181 10.47 9.18 -3.40
C LYS A 181 9.64 9.32 -4.68
N LEU A 182 8.47 9.96 -4.61
CA LEU A 182 7.58 10.21 -5.75
C LEU A 182 8.22 11.02 -6.90
N THR A 183 9.30 11.75 -6.65
CA THR A 183 9.92 12.63 -7.66
C THR A 183 11.39 12.33 -7.92
N GLU A 184 12.00 11.39 -7.18
CA GLU A 184 13.42 11.04 -7.33
C GLU A 184 13.66 9.98 -8.39
N LYS A 185 13.10 8.78 -8.21
CA LYS A 185 13.40 7.58 -9.02
C LYS A 185 12.20 7.05 -9.81
N VAL A 186 11.02 7.61 -9.56
CA VAL A 186 9.76 7.22 -10.18
C VAL A 186 9.00 8.49 -10.58
N ASP A 187 8.22 8.43 -11.66
CA ASP A 187 7.31 9.50 -12.07
C ASP A 187 5.99 9.40 -11.28
N GLY A 188 6.08 9.41 -9.96
CA GLY A 188 4.97 9.04 -9.08
C GLY A 188 3.78 10.01 -9.14
N ILE A 189 4.03 11.29 -9.39
CA ILE A 189 2.97 12.29 -9.58
C ILE A 189 2.19 12.01 -10.87
N ASP A 190 2.87 11.82 -12.00
CA ASP A 190 2.24 11.40 -13.26
C ASP A 190 1.48 10.06 -13.13
N MET A 191 2.00 9.08 -12.38
CA MET A 191 1.28 7.83 -12.11
C MET A 191 -0.06 8.07 -11.42
N LEU A 192 -0.09 8.87 -10.34
CA LEU A 192 -1.32 9.22 -9.63
C LEU A 192 -2.29 10.00 -10.55
N LEU A 193 -1.78 10.98 -11.30
CA LEU A 193 -2.59 11.78 -12.23
C LEU A 193 -3.21 10.92 -13.33
N ARG A 194 -2.46 9.96 -13.88
CA ARG A 194 -2.97 9.03 -14.90
C ARG A 194 -4.03 8.08 -14.35
N ALA A 195 -3.85 7.60 -13.13
CA ALA A 195 -4.85 6.77 -12.46
C ALA A 195 -6.15 7.57 -12.22
N LEU A 196 -6.03 8.80 -11.70
CA LEU A 196 -7.17 9.70 -11.50
C LEU A 196 -7.84 10.12 -12.82
N ALA A 197 -7.10 10.21 -13.92
CA ALA A 197 -7.64 10.62 -15.22
C ALA A 197 -8.72 9.68 -15.79
N VAL A 198 -8.87 8.47 -15.25
CA VAL A 198 -10.00 7.57 -15.56
C VAL A 198 -11.33 8.20 -15.14
N TYR A 199 -11.34 8.88 -13.99
CA TYR A 199 -12.52 9.48 -13.35
C TYR A 199 -12.81 10.92 -13.80
N LYS A 200 -12.15 11.40 -14.87
CA LYS A 200 -12.35 12.78 -15.37
C LYS A 200 -13.72 12.98 -16.03
N ARG A 201 -14.34 11.90 -16.52
CA ARG A 201 -15.62 11.93 -17.26
C ARG A 201 -16.61 10.83 -16.85
N HIS A 202 -16.18 9.91 -16.01
CA HIS A 202 -16.96 8.76 -15.56
C HIS A 202 -16.91 8.72 -14.04
N ASP A 203 -18.02 8.32 -13.43
CA ASP A 203 -18.07 8.06 -12.00
C ASP A 203 -17.56 6.62 -11.73
N PRO A 204 -17.03 6.33 -10.53
CA PRO A 204 -16.71 4.97 -10.11
C PRO A 204 -17.94 4.03 -10.23
N GLU A 205 -17.70 2.76 -10.55
CA GLU A 205 -18.76 1.76 -10.78
C GLU A 205 -19.44 1.31 -9.47
N ASN A 206 -18.68 1.28 -8.37
CA ASN A 206 -19.13 0.81 -7.06
C ASN A 206 -18.46 1.61 -5.92
N LEU A 207 -18.79 1.26 -4.66
CA LEU A 207 -18.29 1.95 -3.48
C LEU A 207 -16.78 1.75 -3.29
N ASP A 208 -16.30 0.53 -3.46
CA ASP A 208 -14.89 0.17 -3.34
C ASP A 208 -14.02 0.93 -4.36
N GLU A 209 -14.48 1.06 -5.61
CA GLU A 209 -13.80 1.85 -6.63
C GLU A 209 -13.84 3.35 -6.31
N ARG A 210 -14.93 3.82 -5.70
CA ARG A 210 -15.00 5.21 -5.22
C ARG A 210 -13.99 5.46 -4.11
N GLU A 211 -13.88 4.55 -3.16
CA GLU A 211 -12.88 4.62 -2.08
C GLU A 211 -11.46 4.62 -2.64
N HIS A 212 -11.16 3.75 -3.61
CA HIS A 212 -9.90 3.79 -4.34
C HIS A 212 -9.62 5.15 -5.01
N MET A 213 -10.62 5.74 -5.67
CA MET A 213 -10.50 7.08 -6.24
C MET A 213 -10.17 8.13 -5.17
N GLU A 214 -10.87 8.12 -4.03
CA GLU A 214 -10.60 9.05 -2.93
C GLU A 214 -9.22 8.84 -2.32
N ASN A 215 -8.78 7.60 -2.14
CA ASN A 215 -7.43 7.26 -1.67
C ASN A 215 -6.35 7.84 -2.60
N LEU A 216 -6.54 7.77 -3.91
CA LEU A 216 -5.63 8.39 -4.88
C LEU A 216 -5.61 9.93 -4.77
N PHE A 217 -6.76 10.56 -4.51
CA PHE A 217 -6.83 12.01 -4.27
C PHE A 217 -6.16 12.41 -2.97
N ASP A 218 -6.33 11.63 -1.90
CA ASP A 218 -5.71 11.87 -0.60
C ASP A 218 -4.19 11.65 -0.67
N ALA A 219 -3.74 10.62 -1.38
CA ALA A 219 -2.33 10.43 -1.72
C ALA A 219 -1.75 11.64 -2.45
N LEU A 220 -2.44 12.16 -3.47
CA LEU A 220 -2.00 13.34 -4.22
C LEU A 220 -1.97 14.61 -3.35
N CYS A 221 -2.97 14.81 -2.48
CA CYS A 221 -2.97 15.93 -1.53
C CYS A 221 -1.79 15.84 -0.55
N ALA A 222 -1.56 14.66 0.04
CA ALA A 222 -0.45 14.41 0.95
C ALA A 222 0.91 14.62 0.26
N ALA A 223 1.03 14.22 -1.00
CA ALA A 223 2.22 14.46 -1.82
C ALA A 223 2.49 15.96 -2.04
N LEU A 224 1.46 16.77 -2.31
CA LEU A 224 1.57 18.21 -2.56
C LEU A 224 1.91 19.05 -1.31
N MET A 225 1.88 18.44 -0.12
CA MET A 225 2.40 19.05 1.10
C MET A 225 3.93 19.24 1.05
N LEU A 226 4.63 18.47 0.21
CA LEU A 226 6.05 18.70 -0.08
C LEU A 226 6.19 19.67 -1.26
N PRO A 227 6.82 20.85 -1.08
CA PRO A 227 6.92 21.87 -2.15
C PRO A 227 7.54 21.35 -3.46
N ALA A 228 8.53 20.46 -3.39
CA ALA A 228 9.18 19.87 -4.56
C ALA A 228 8.19 19.13 -5.48
N ASN A 229 7.12 18.55 -4.93
CA ASN A 229 6.13 17.80 -5.70
C ASN A 229 5.17 18.73 -6.46
N ARG A 230 5.03 19.98 -6.04
CA ARG A 230 4.15 20.97 -6.70
C ARG A 230 4.65 21.36 -8.08
N GLY A 231 5.97 21.44 -8.25
CA GLY A 231 6.59 21.66 -9.55
C GLY A 231 6.32 20.50 -10.51
N LYS A 232 6.45 19.26 -10.02
CA LYS A 232 6.12 18.07 -10.82
C LYS A 232 4.64 17.99 -11.17
N PHE A 233 3.75 18.29 -10.24
CA PHE A 233 2.31 18.38 -10.51
C PHE A 233 1.97 19.41 -11.60
N LEU A 234 2.68 20.54 -11.63
CA LEU A 234 2.55 21.55 -12.68
C LEU A 234 3.02 21.03 -14.04
N ASP A 235 4.21 20.42 -14.07
CA ASP A 235 4.84 19.87 -15.28
C ASP A 235 3.98 18.74 -15.90
N ASP A 236 3.37 17.90 -15.05
CA ASP A 236 2.56 16.74 -15.45
C ASP A 236 1.09 17.11 -15.74
N GLU A 237 0.79 18.39 -15.98
CA GLU A 237 -0.54 18.92 -16.32
C GLU A 237 -1.63 18.66 -15.27
N GLY A 238 -1.25 18.56 -14.00
CA GLY A 238 -2.19 18.30 -12.89
C GLY A 238 -3.30 19.34 -12.79
N LEU A 239 -2.98 20.63 -12.97
CA LEU A 239 -3.96 21.72 -12.96
C LEU A 239 -5.01 21.57 -14.07
N GLN A 240 -4.60 21.13 -15.26
CA GLN A 240 -5.48 20.92 -16.40
C GLN A 240 -6.45 19.79 -16.12
N LEU A 241 -5.97 18.68 -15.53
CA LEU A 241 -6.81 17.56 -15.14
C LEU A 241 -7.84 17.96 -14.08
N MET A 242 -7.41 18.65 -13.01
CA MET A 242 -8.32 19.10 -11.95
C MET A 242 -9.37 20.07 -12.49
N ASN A 243 -8.98 21.03 -13.34
CA ASN A 243 -9.93 21.94 -13.98
C ASN A 243 -10.94 21.20 -14.88
N LEU A 244 -10.50 20.16 -15.60
CA LEU A 244 -11.41 19.34 -16.38
C LEU A 244 -12.44 18.62 -15.49
N MET A 245 -12.00 18.00 -14.40
CA MET A 245 -12.89 17.34 -13.42
C MET A 245 -13.91 18.31 -12.82
N LEU A 246 -13.50 19.54 -12.50
CA LEU A 246 -14.43 20.58 -12.02
C LEU A 246 -15.53 20.92 -13.03
N ARG A 247 -15.20 20.92 -14.33
CA ARG A 247 -16.14 21.25 -15.41
C ARG A 247 -17.12 20.12 -15.70
N GLU A 248 -16.69 18.88 -15.60
CA GLU A 248 -17.50 17.68 -15.91
C GLU A 248 -18.49 17.34 -14.77
N ARG A 249 -18.32 17.92 -13.57
CA ARG A 249 -19.24 17.84 -12.41
C ARG A 249 -19.58 16.40 -11.99
N LYS A 250 -18.58 15.52 -12.05
CA LYS A 250 -18.61 14.12 -11.59
C LYS A 250 -18.31 14.00 -10.10
N GLN A 251 -18.35 12.78 -9.55
CA GLN A 251 -18.02 12.53 -8.14
C GLN A 251 -16.60 13.00 -7.77
N SER A 252 -15.66 12.98 -8.72
CA SER A 252 -14.30 13.49 -8.57
C SER A 252 -14.18 15.01 -8.36
N ARG A 253 -15.27 15.78 -8.50
CA ARG A 253 -15.24 17.25 -8.45
C ARG A 253 -14.75 17.81 -7.12
N GLU A 254 -15.24 17.28 -6.00
CA GLU A 254 -14.95 17.84 -4.68
C GLU A 254 -13.48 17.60 -4.30
N SER A 255 -12.98 16.40 -4.58
CA SER A 255 -11.59 16.01 -4.36
C SER A 255 -10.64 16.74 -5.31
N ALA A 256 -11.06 17.00 -6.56
CA ALA A 256 -10.30 17.86 -7.47
C ALA A 256 -10.17 19.31 -6.95
N LEU A 257 -11.19 19.85 -6.30
CA LEU A 257 -11.11 21.16 -5.65
C LEU A 257 -10.13 21.15 -4.47
N LYS A 258 -10.14 20.09 -3.66
CA LYS A 258 -9.20 19.88 -2.55
C LYS A 258 -7.74 19.84 -3.04
N VAL A 259 -7.47 19.13 -4.14
CA VAL A 259 -6.12 19.09 -4.75
C VAL A 259 -5.68 20.46 -5.21
N LEU A 260 -6.55 21.23 -5.86
CA LEU A 260 -6.23 22.59 -6.31
C LEU A 260 -5.87 23.51 -5.14
N ASP A 261 -6.60 23.43 -4.02
CA ASP A 261 -6.29 24.17 -2.80
C ASP A 261 -4.88 23.82 -2.28
N HIS A 262 -4.54 22.54 -2.20
CA HIS A 262 -3.20 22.10 -1.78
C HIS A 262 -2.09 22.54 -2.75
N ALA A 263 -2.35 22.52 -4.05
CA ALA A 263 -1.38 22.91 -5.08
C ALA A 263 -1.10 24.42 -5.10
N THR A 264 -2.09 25.24 -4.71
CA THR A 264 -2.05 26.71 -4.84
C THR A 264 -1.83 27.45 -3.52
N THR A 265 -1.90 26.75 -2.38
CA THR A 265 -1.76 27.37 -1.06
C THR A 265 -0.32 27.81 -0.75
N GLY A 266 -0.17 29.03 -0.22
CA GLY A 266 1.09 29.55 0.30
C GLY A 266 2.11 29.99 -0.77
N PRO A 267 3.30 30.47 -0.36
CA PRO A 267 4.31 31.00 -1.29
C PRO A 267 4.78 29.98 -2.34
N GLU A 268 4.91 28.73 -1.94
CA GLU A 268 5.32 27.60 -2.78
C GLU A 268 4.25 27.22 -3.84
N GLY A 269 3.03 27.78 -3.76
CA GLY A 269 1.96 27.59 -4.73
C GLY A 269 1.94 28.63 -5.85
N LYS A 270 2.85 29.62 -5.84
CA LYS A 270 2.84 30.78 -6.74
C LYS A 270 2.77 30.40 -8.22
N ASP A 271 3.60 29.46 -8.66
CA ASP A 271 3.65 29.06 -10.07
C ASP A 271 2.37 28.33 -10.49
N ASN A 272 1.82 27.50 -9.59
CA ASN A 272 0.52 26.89 -9.78
C ASN A 272 -0.61 27.92 -9.84
N CYS A 273 -0.61 28.95 -9.00
CA CYS A 273 -1.58 30.05 -9.04
C CYS A 273 -1.55 30.77 -10.39
N ASN A 274 -0.35 31.15 -10.85
CA ASN A 274 -0.18 31.84 -12.13
C ASN A 274 -0.70 30.96 -13.27
N LYS A 275 -0.33 29.68 -13.29
CA LYS A 275 -0.78 28.76 -14.33
C LYS A 275 -2.28 28.51 -14.28
N PHE A 276 -2.85 28.40 -13.09
CA PHE A 276 -4.29 28.21 -12.90
C PHE A 276 -5.08 29.40 -13.46
N VAL A 277 -4.60 30.63 -13.26
CA VAL A 277 -5.20 31.83 -13.87
C VAL A 277 -5.09 31.80 -15.40
N GLU A 278 -4.01 31.31 -15.99
CA GLU A 278 -3.90 31.15 -17.46
C GLU A 278 -4.92 30.13 -18.01
N ILE A 279 -5.04 28.99 -17.34
CA ILE A 279 -5.97 27.90 -17.70
C ILE A 279 -7.42 28.39 -17.59
N LEU A 280 -7.73 29.11 -16.51
CA LEU A 280 -9.06 29.70 -16.29
C LEU A 280 -9.32 30.90 -17.19
N GLY A 281 -8.34 31.76 -17.46
CA GLY A 281 -8.47 32.95 -18.32
C GLY A 281 -8.86 32.61 -19.75
N SER A 282 -8.46 31.43 -20.22
CA SER A 282 -8.90 30.84 -21.49
C SER A 282 -10.38 30.41 -21.47
N SER A 283 -10.96 30.23 -20.28
CA SER A 283 -12.35 29.79 -20.03
C SER A 283 -13.25 30.89 -19.42
N PHE A 284 -12.67 31.95 -18.86
CA PHE A 284 -13.36 33.02 -18.13
C PHE A 284 -14.25 33.88 -19.03
N SER A 285 -13.89 33.98 -20.31
CA SER A 285 -14.70 34.64 -21.34
C SER A 285 -15.96 33.84 -21.72
N TYR A 286 -16.02 32.54 -21.43
CA TYR A 286 -17.19 31.69 -21.74
C TYR A 286 -18.13 31.47 -20.55
N LEU A 287 -17.63 31.47 -19.31
CA LEU A 287 -18.41 31.09 -18.13
C LEU A 287 -19.18 32.23 -17.43
N LEU A 288 -18.89 33.49 -17.75
CA LEU A 288 -19.59 34.66 -17.18
C LEU A 288 -20.59 35.33 -18.15
N PHE A 289 -20.66 34.88 -19.40
CA PHE A 289 -21.57 35.43 -20.42
C PHE A 289 -22.54 34.41 -21.03
N ASN A 290 -22.72 33.23 -20.43
CA ASN A 290 -23.81 32.30 -20.74
C ASN A 290 -24.31 31.57 -19.49
#